data_AF-A0A533SAM0-F1
#
_entry.id   AF-A0A533SAM0-F1
#
_cell.length_a   1.000
_cell.length_b   1.000
_cell.length_c   1.000
_cell.angle_alpha   90.00
_cell.angle_beta   90.00
_cell.angle_gamma   90.00
#
_symmetry.space_group_name_H-M   'P 1'
#
loop_
_entity.id
_entity.type
_entity.pdbx_description
1 polymer ?
#
loop_
_entity_poly.entity_id
_entity_poly.type
_entity_poly.pdbx_seq_one_letter_code
_entity_poly.pdbx_strand_id
1 'polypeptide(L)' 'SEEPIEEAARMLLQNKIHSLPVVDEAGELIGILTESDLFRMFTQKFF' A
#
# COMPACT_ATOMS: atom_id res chain seq x y z
N SER A 1 -8.25 -11.57 9.82
CA SER A 1 -7.51 -11.24 8.59
C SER A 1 -7.02 -9.81 8.76
N GLU A 2 -5.77 -9.53 8.45
CA GLU A 2 -5.25 -8.15 8.44
C GLU A 2 -5.90 -7.38 7.28
N GLU A 3 -6.09 -6.08 7.44
CA GLU A 3 -6.64 -5.25 6.37
C GLU A 3 -5.62 -5.13 5.22
N PRO A 4 -6.04 -5.02 3.94
CA PRO A 4 -5.14 -4.96 2.79
C PRO A 4 -4.04 -3.89 2.90
N ILE A 5 -4.33 -2.79 3.59
CA ILE A 5 -3.39 -1.69 3.80
C ILE A 5 -2.31 -2.02 4.83
N GLU A 6 -2.65 -2.76 5.89
CA GLU A 6 -1.68 -3.16 6.92
C GLU A 6 -0.67 -4.15 6.33
N GLU A 7 -1.16 -5.10 5.53
CA GLU A 7 -0.30 -6.06 4.84
C GLU A 7 0.60 -5.35 3.82
N ALA A 8 0.05 -4.43 3.03
CA ALA A 8 0.86 -3.64 2.09
C ALA A 8 1.96 -2.83 2.82
N ALA A 9 1.64 -2.19 3.95
CA ALA A 9 2.63 -1.47 4.75
C ALA A 9 3.73 -2.40 5.29
N ARG A 10 3.35 -3.60 5.75
CA ARG A 10 4.30 -4.63 6.20
C ARG A 10 5.22 -5.09 5.06
N MET A 11 4.67 -5.34 3.88
CA MET A 11 5.43 -5.76 2.70
C MET A 11 6.48 -4.71 2.31
N LEU A 12 6.12 -3.42 2.28
CA LEU A 12 7.06 -2.32 2.02
C LEU A 12 8.23 -2.33 3.01
N LEU A 13 7.92 -2.40 4.31
CA LEU A 13 8.92 -2.39 5.40
C LEU A 13 9.85 -3.62 5.38
N GLN A 14 9.28 -4.82 5.25
CA GLN A 14 10.06 -6.07 5.30
C GLN A 14 10.98 -6.22 4.09
N ASN A 15 10.50 -5.83 2.91
CA ASN A 15 11.25 -5.99 1.67
C ASN A 15 12.14 -4.77 1.36
N LYS A 16 12.08 -3.70 2.16
CA LYS A 16 12.83 -2.45 1.96
C LYS A 16 12.58 -1.84 0.58
N ILE A 17 11.32 -1.83 0.18
CA ILE A 17 10.84 -1.26 -1.09
C ILE A 17 9.85 -0.13 -0.79
N HIS A 18 9.81 0.87 -1.67
CA HIS A 18 9.03 2.10 -1.45
C HIS A 18 7.65 2.10 -2.09
N SER A 19 7.36 1.10 -2.92
CA SER A 19 6.08 0.98 -3.61
C SER A 19 5.71 -0.47 -3.95
N LEU A 20 4.42 -0.69 -4.14
CA LEU A 20 3.82 -1.95 -4.58
C LEU A 20 2.94 -1.71 -5.82
N PRO A 21 2.98 -2.59 -6.82
CA PRO A 21 1.99 -2.57 -7.89
C PRO A 21 0.62 -2.98 -7.36
N VAL A 22 -0.42 -2.27 -7.78
CA VAL A 22 -1.81 -2.67 -7.55
C VAL A 22 -2.32 -3.27 -8.84
N VAL A 23 -2.76 -4.52 -8.77
CA VAL A 23 -3.31 -5.25 -9.92
C VAL A 23 -4.79 -5.53 -9.71
N ASP A 24 -5.53 -5.68 -10.80
CA ASP A 24 -6.90 -6.21 -10.75
C ASP A 24 -6.92 -7.74 -10.59
N GLU A 25 -8.11 -8.34 -10.63
CA GLU A 25 -8.29 -9.80 -10.50
C GLU A 25 -7.70 -10.59 -11.68
N ALA A 26 -7.56 -9.98 -12.85
CA ALA A 26 -6.91 -10.57 -14.02
C ALA A 26 -5.37 -10.44 -13.96
N GLY A 27 -4.84 -9.72 -12.97
CA GLY A 27 -3.42 -9.45 -12.80
C GLY A 27 -2.94 -8.25 -13.61
N GLU A 28 -3.83 -7.45 -14.19
CA GLU A 28 -3.47 -6.25 -14.94
C GLU A 28 -3.09 -5.12 -13.97
N LEU A 29 -1.98 -4.43 -14.26
CA LEU A 29 -1.53 -3.29 -13.45
C LEU A 29 -2.50 -2.12 -13.58
N ILE A 30 -3.14 -1.75 -12.47
CA ILE A 30 -4.10 -0.64 -12.40
C ILE A 30 -3.61 0.55 -11.58
N GLY A 31 -2.47 0.42 -10.88
CA GLY A 31 -1.92 1.52 -10.10
C GLY A 31 -0.66 1.17 -9.34
N ILE A 32 -0.17 2.14 -8.57
CA ILE A 32 0.99 2.00 -7.69
C ILE A 32 0.58 2.54 -6.32
N LEU A 33 0.82 1.75 -5.27
CA LEU A 33 0.76 2.18 -3.89
C LEU A 33 2.17 2.55 -3.42
N THR A 34 2.34 3.73 -2.84
CA THR A 34 3.61 4.19 -2.27
C THR A 34 3.53 4.37 -0.76
N GLU A 35 4.67 4.43 -0.09
CA GLU A 35 4.73 4.84 1.33
C GLU A 35 4.04 6.20 1.56
N SER A 36 4.13 7.13 0.61
CA SER A 36 3.48 8.46 0.69
C SER A 36 1.96 8.39 0.70
N ASP A 37 1.37 7.41 0.01
CA ASP A 37 -0.08 7.18 0.05
C ASP A 37 -0.52 6.72 1.44
N LEU A 38 0.29 5.86 2.09
CA LEU A 38 0.06 5.42 3.47
C LEU A 38 0.16 6.58 4.46
N PHE A 39 1.19 7.43 4.33
CA PHE A 39 1.34 8.65 5.13
C PHE A 39 0.14 9.59 4.94
N ARG A 40 -0.27 9.82 3.69
CA ARG A 40 -1.41 10.67 3.36
C ARG A 40 -2.71 10.13 3.96
N MET A 41 -2.94 8.82 3.92
CA MET A 41 -4.10 8.19 4.55
C MET A 41 -4.07 8.37 6.07
N PHE A 42 -2.92 8.14 6.72
CA PHE A 42 -2.77 8.36 8.15
C PHE A 42 -3.08 9.82 8.51
N THR A 43 -2.52 10.80 7.80
CA THR A 43 -2.80 12.21 8.08
C THR A 43 -4.26 12.65 7.84
N GLN A 44 -5.02 11.95 6.99
CA GLN A 44 -6.45 12.28 6.76
C GLN A 44 -7.39 11.56 7.72
N LYS A 45 -6.97 10.44 8.32
CA LYS A 45 -7.79 9.68 9.28
C LYS A 45 -7.65 10.19 10.71
N PHE A 46 -6.55 10.85 11.04
CA PHE A 46 -6.20 11.23 12.41
C PHE A 46 -6.18 12.74 12.67
N PHE A 47 -6.60 13.54 11.68
CA PHE A 47 -6.90 14.97 11.78
C PHE A 47 -8.25 15.24 11.13
#